data_AF-A0A1Y5F1J1-F1
#
_entry.id   AF-A0A1Y5F1J1-F1
#
_cell.length_a   1.000
_cell.length_b   1.000
_cell.length_c   1.000
_cell.angle_alpha   90.00
_cell.angle_beta   90.00
_cell.angle_gamma   90.00
#
_symmetry.space_group_name_H-M   'P 1'
#
loop_
_entity.id
_entity.type
_entity.pdbx_description
1 polymer ?
#
loop_
_entity_poly.entity_id
_entity_poly.type
_entity_poly.pdbx_seq_one_letter_code
_entity_poly.pdbx_strand_id
1 'polypeptide(L)'
;MIDLSNLNIRQDIDRVHLLQWGHFCLLIMAFLVEGIITFEIIYTLVKLFFLLFFYKMFFKTVTDLYYSFWTFSIGTVGFVTYKLVNIISTQSDLQLFYLYLIAAVVLLIQMYILLSPIYYPRVSWWEYDFRYRDDLKVKLNEEGVELEARLTDLRRNAGCLSVFKDIKVGSKVKVMANNGVRDFTFLVEVMSRRQYSLGRPASHGVKFIFNEENRETDYDEFYSFWVKEKMTKKNSRFIKKVQDA
;
A
#
# COMPACT_ATOMS: atom_id res chain seq x y z
N MET A 1 -4.05 -14.03 -10.66
CA MET A 1 -4.54 -14.60 -9.38
C MET A 1 -3.59 -14.13 -8.29
N ILE A 2 -4.10 -13.60 -7.17
CA ILE A 2 -3.27 -13.20 -6.02
C ILE A 2 -3.15 -14.42 -5.12
N ASP A 3 -1.93 -14.85 -4.82
CA ASP A 3 -1.68 -15.91 -3.85
C ASP A 3 -1.19 -15.28 -2.53
N LEU A 4 -1.93 -15.54 -1.46
CA LEU A 4 -1.71 -15.04 -0.09
C LEU A 4 -1.54 -16.21 0.91
N SER A 5 -1.09 -17.38 0.45
CA SER A 5 -1.03 -18.64 1.23
C SER A 5 -0.18 -18.62 2.50
N ASN A 6 0.53 -17.53 2.82
CA ASN A 6 1.26 -17.39 4.07
C ASN A 6 0.31 -17.09 5.25
N LEU A 7 0.32 -17.95 6.28
CA LEU A 7 -0.51 -17.84 7.49
C LEU A 7 -0.41 -16.47 8.17
N ASN A 8 0.77 -15.85 8.16
CA ASN A 8 1.00 -14.54 8.80
C ASN A 8 0.29 -13.41 8.06
N ILE A 9 0.22 -13.49 6.73
CA ILE A 9 -0.44 -12.46 5.90
C ILE A 9 -1.94 -12.59 5.99
N ARG A 10 -2.44 -13.83 6.08
CA ARG A 10 -3.86 -14.07 6.29
C ARG A 10 -4.35 -13.39 7.57
N GLN A 11 -3.61 -13.51 8.67
CA GLN A 11 -3.93 -12.80 9.91
C GLN A 11 -3.93 -11.27 9.75
N ASP A 12 -2.97 -10.71 9.02
CA ASP A 12 -2.93 -9.27 8.77
C ASP A 12 -4.08 -8.79 7.87
N ILE A 13 -4.45 -9.57 6.85
CA ILE A 13 -5.62 -9.32 6.00
C ILE A 13 -6.91 -9.38 6.85
N ASP A 14 -7.03 -10.37 7.74
CA ASP A 14 -8.18 -10.51 8.63
C ASP A 14 -8.29 -9.30 9.58
N ARG A 15 -7.17 -8.82 10.12
CA ARG A 15 -7.11 -7.57 10.91
C ARG A 15 -7.56 -6.35 10.10
N VAL A 16 -7.14 -6.24 8.84
CA VAL A 16 -7.57 -5.16 7.94
C VAL A 16 -9.07 -5.24 7.69
N HIS A 17 -9.63 -6.44 7.48
CA HIS A 17 -11.07 -6.62 7.33
C HIS A 17 -11.84 -6.24 8.61
N LEU A 18 -11.32 -6.60 9.78
CA LEU A 18 -11.89 -6.20 11.06
C LEU A 18 -11.91 -4.68 11.22
N LEU A 19 -10.81 -4.00 10.88
CA LEU A 19 -10.72 -2.54 10.91
C LEU A 19 -11.74 -1.89 9.94
N GLN A 20 -11.86 -2.42 8.73
CA GLN A 20 -12.82 -1.93 7.74
C GLN A 20 -14.27 -2.09 8.24
N TRP A 21 -14.61 -3.22 8.86
CA TRP A 21 -15.93 -3.43 9.48
C TRP A 21 -16.16 -2.51 10.68
N GLY A 22 -15.16 -2.35 11.54
CA GLY A 22 -15.23 -1.41 12.66
C GLY A 22 -15.47 0.02 12.19
N HIS A 23 -14.75 0.46 11.16
CA HIS A 23 -14.91 1.77 10.54
C HIS A 23 -16.32 1.96 9.95
N PHE A 24 -16.83 0.95 9.23
CA PHE A 24 -18.18 0.97 8.70
C PHE A 24 -19.26 1.07 9.78
N CYS A 25 -19.16 0.28 10.85
CA CYS A 25 -20.09 0.33 11.98
C CYS A 25 -20.08 1.70 12.68
N LEU A 26 -18.90 2.31 12.85
CA LEU A 26 -18.77 3.66 13.41
C LEU A 26 -19.48 4.71 12.56
N LEU A 27 -19.36 4.64 11.23
CA LEU A 27 -20.05 5.58 10.34
C LEU A 27 -21.56 5.37 10.32
N ILE A 28 -22.05 4.12 10.36
CA ILE A 28 -23.48 3.85 10.53
C ILE A 28 -23.98 4.49 11.83
N MET A 29 -23.27 4.26 12.93
CA MET A 29 -23.64 4.81 14.23
C MET A 29 -23.65 6.35 14.20
N ALA A 30 -22.64 6.98 13.59
CA ALA A 30 -22.58 8.43 13.43
C ALA A 30 -23.77 8.96 12.63
N PHE A 31 -24.17 8.30 11.54
CA PHE A 31 -25.32 8.72 10.71
C PHE A 31 -26.64 8.56 11.45
N LEU A 32 -26.80 7.48 12.24
CA LEU A 32 -27.98 7.28 13.07
C LEU A 32 -28.10 8.35 14.14
N VAL A 33 -27.01 8.65 14.87
CA VAL A 33 -26.99 9.71 15.89
C VAL A 33 -27.29 11.07 15.25
N GLU A 34 -26.68 11.38 14.10
CA GLU A 34 -26.93 12.62 13.34
C GLU A 34 -28.42 12.74 12.95
N GLY A 35 -29.03 11.65 12.49
CA GLY A 35 -30.45 11.60 12.14
C GLY A 35 -31.40 11.79 13.33
N ILE A 36 -31.06 11.24 14.49
CA ILE A 36 -31.84 11.39 15.72
C ILE A 36 -31.81 12.86 16.18
N ILE A 37 -30.63 13.48 16.17
CA ILE A 37 -30.44 14.87 16.64
C ILE A 37 -31.14 15.88 15.70
N THR A 38 -31.09 15.64 14.39
CA THR A 38 -31.71 16.53 13.39
C THR A 38 -33.19 16.25 13.14
N PHE A 39 -33.73 15.12 13.63
CA PHE A 39 -35.08 14.61 13.34
C PHE A 39 -35.36 14.37 11.84
N GLU A 40 -34.33 14.23 11.00
CA GLU A 40 -34.47 14.05 9.54
C GLU A 40 -34.45 12.57 9.12
N ILE A 41 -35.43 11.78 9.58
CA ILE A 41 -35.44 10.31 9.43
C ILE A 41 -35.32 9.85 7.97
N ILE A 42 -36.11 10.42 7.05
CA ILE A 42 -36.11 10.04 5.63
C ILE A 42 -34.73 10.31 5.00
N TYR A 43 -34.14 11.46 5.31
CA TYR A 43 -32.84 11.83 4.77
C TYR A 43 -31.73 10.93 5.31
N THR A 44 -31.79 10.55 6.59
CA THR A 44 -30.87 9.58 7.20
C THR A 44 -30.98 8.20 6.55
N LEU A 45 -32.19 7.72 6.25
CA LEU A 45 -32.36 6.45 5.54
C LEU A 45 -31.72 6.46 4.16
N VAL A 46 -31.87 7.56 3.42
CA VAL A 46 -31.22 7.75 2.10
C VAL A 46 -29.70 7.76 2.25
N LYS A 47 -29.15 8.52 3.22
CA LYS A 47 -27.71 8.53 3.53
C LYS A 47 -27.19 7.13 3.85
N LEU A 48 -27.89 6.37 4.69
CA LEU A 48 -27.53 5.01 5.04
C LEU A 48 -27.55 4.08 3.82
N PHE A 49 -28.55 4.16 2.96
CA PHE A 49 -28.58 3.37 1.73
C PHE A 49 -27.36 3.63 0.84
N PHE A 50 -27.01 4.90 0.62
CA PHE A 50 -25.79 5.25 -0.13
C PHE A 50 -24.51 4.80 0.57
N LEU A 51 -24.46 4.88 1.91
CA LEU A 51 -23.34 4.37 2.70
C LEU A 51 -23.17 2.86 2.51
N LEU A 52 -24.25 2.07 2.59
CA LEU A 52 -24.23 0.63 2.36
C LEU A 52 -23.70 0.29 0.96
N PHE A 53 -24.20 0.99 -0.07
CA PHE A 53 -23.75 0.79 -1.44
C PHE A 53 -22.27 1.15 -1.63
N PHE A 54 -21.84 2.30 -1.10
CA PHE A 54 -20.45 2.74 -1.13
C PHE A 54 -19.54 1.72 -0.43
N TYR A 55 -19.92 1.26 0.78
CA TYR A 55 -19.12 0.29 1.52
C TYR A 55 -19.07 -1.08 0.86
N LYS A 56 -20.15 -1.54 0.22
CA LYS A 56 -20.12 -2.77 -0.58
C LYS A 56 -19.01 -2.71 -1.64
N MET A 57 -18.89 -1.59 -2.35
CA MET A 57 -17.82 -1.38 -3.33
C MET A 57 -16.46 -1.25 -2.66
N PHE A 58 -16.38 -0.51 -1.55
CA PHE A 58 -15.14 -0.29 -0.84
C PHE A 58 -14.56 -1.59 -0.24
N PHE A 59 -15.39 -2.45 0.36
CA PHE A 59 -15.00 -3.79 0.84
C PHE A 59 -14.41 -4.63 -0.28
N LYS A 60 -15.02 -4.61 -1.46
CA LYS A 60 -14.50 -5.33 -2.63
C LYS A 60 -13.08 -4.88 -2.99
N THR A 61 -12.78 -3.58 -2.93
CA THR A 61 -11.42 -3.09 -3.21
C THR A 61 -10.37 -3.62 -2.23
N VAL A 62 -10.74 -3.86 -0.97
CA VAL A 62 -9.84 -4.41 0.05
C VAL A 62 -9.64 -5.91 -0.17
N THR A 63 -10.74 -6.67 -0.37
CA THR A 63 -10.68 -8.13 -0.58
C THR A 63 -9.85 -8.49 -1.80
N ASP A 64 -10.03 -7.77 -2.91
CA ASP A 64 -9.34 -8.05 -4.17
C ASP A 64 -7.99 -7.28 -4.30
N LEU A 65 -7.63 -6.49 -3.28
CA LEU A 65 -6.43 -5.64 -3.23
C LEU A 65 -6.27 -4.72 -4.46
N TYR A 66 -7.38 -4.11 -4.89
CA TYR A 66 -7.40 -3.16 -6.01
C TYR A 66 -6.90 -1.78 -5.61
N TYR A 67 -6.07 -1.14 -6.47
CA TYR A 67 -5.54 0.20 -6.20
C TYR A 67 -6.62 1.27 -6.02
N SER A 68 -7.84 1.04 -6.52
CA SER A 68 -9.01 1.89 -6.26
C SER A 68 -9.26 2.09 -4.75
N PHE A 69 -8.81 1.17 -3.89
CA PHE A 69 -8.80 1.34 -2.44
C PHE A 69 -8.33 2.74 -2.02
N TRP A 70 -7.21 3.23 -2.56
CA TRP A 70 -6.65 4.53 -2.20
C TRP A 70 -7.59 5.69 -2.55
N THR A 71 -8.29 5.61 -3.69
CA THR A 71 -9.27 6.62 -4.09
C THR A 71 -10.46 6.64 -3.14
N PHE A 72 -11.00 5.46 -2.79
CA PHE A 72 -12.09 5.34 -1.81
C PHE A 72 -11.65 5.86 -0.43
N SER A 73 -10.46 5.49 0.03
CA SER A 73 -9.91 5.94 1.31
C SER A 73 -9.72 7.46 1.35
N ILE A 74 -9.12 8.09 0.32
CA ILE A 74 -8.93 9.54 0.28
C ILE A 74 -10.28 10.27 0.26
N GLY A 75 -11.24 9.80 -0.54
CA GLY A 75 -12.59 10.35 -0.55
C GLY A 75 -13.27 10.25 0.82
N THR A 76 -13.10 9.13 1.50
CA THR A 76 -13.65 8.90 2.85
C THR A 76 -12.95 9.78 3.90
N VAL A 77 -11.63 9.94 3.84
CA VAL A 77 -10.89 10.87 4.71
C VAL A 77 -11.38 12.30 4.49
N GLY A 78 -11.54 12.74 3.24
CA GLY A 78 -12.09 14.05 2.90
C GLY A 78 -13.49 14.25 3.47
N PHE A 79 -14.37 13.25 3.32
CA PHE A 79 -15.73 13.27 3.89
C PHE A 79 -15.73 13.36 5.41
N VAL A 80 -14.97 12.51 6.11
CA VAL A 80 -14.90 12.50 7.58
C VAL A 80 -14.28 13.81 8.10
N THR A 81 -13.27 14.34 7.41
CA THR A 81 -12.63 15.62 7.76
C THR A 81 -13.62 16.77 7.60
N TYR A 82 -14.38 16.80 6.49
CA TYR A 82 -15.45 17.77 6.29
C TYR A 82 -16.49 17.72 7.43
N LYS A 83 -16.91 16.52 7.83
CA LYS A 83 -17.84 16.34 8.96
C LYS A 83 -17.27 16.86 10.28
N LEU A 84 -16.02 16.54 10.59
CA LEU A 84 -15.34 17.03 11.79
C LEU A 84 -15.24 18.55 11.82
N VAL A 85 -14.83 19.17 10.71
CA VAL A 85 -14.76 20.64 10.60
C VAL A 85 -16.14 21.26 10.77
N ASN A 86 -17.17 20.71 10.12
CA ASN A 86 -18.53 21.21 10.26
C ASN A 86 -19.01 21.16 11.71
N ILE A 87 -18.81 20.04 12.41
CA ILE A 87 -19.18 19.87 13.82
C ILE A 87 -18.48 20.90 14.71
N ILE A 88 -17.19 21.16 14.48
CA ILE A 88 -16.44 22.19 15.22
C ILE A 88 -17.04 23.58 14.93
N SER A 89 -17.32 23.90 13.67
CA SER A 89 -17.85 25.21 13.27
C SER A 89 -19.25 25.48 13.80
N THR A 90 -20.12 24.47 13.84
CA THR A 90 -21.50 24.60 14.32
C THR A 90 -21.64 24.39 15.82
N GLN A 91 -20.53 24.14 16.54
CA GLN A 91 -20.52 23.78 17.97
C GLN A 91 -21.51 22.67 18.30
N SER A 92 -21.57 21.65 17.43
CA SER A 92 -22.50 20.53 17.58
C SER A 92 -22.03 19.51 18.62
N ASP A 93 -22.86 18.50 18.86
CA ASP A 93 -22.65 17.48 19.90
C ASP A 93 -21.27 16.82 19.88
N LEU A 94 -20.63 16.82 21.06
CA LEU A 94 -19.34 16.17 21.29
C LEU A 94 -19.36 14.67 20.96
N GLN A 95 -20.51 14.00 21.14
CA GLN A 95 -20.66 12.58 20.84
C GLN A 95 -20.43 12.28 19.35
N LEU A 96 -21.00 13.11 18.46
CA LEU A 96 -20.79 13.00 17.02
C LEU A 96 -19.33 13.25 16.64
N PHE A 97 -18.71 14.26 17.27
CA PHE A 97 -17.30 14.55 17.07
C PHE A 97 -16.42 13.33 17.35
N TYR A 98 -16.61 12.67 18.50
CA TYR A 98 -15.82 11.50 18.87
C TYR A 98 -16.05 10.30 17.94
N LEU A 99 -17.29 10.06 17.48
CA LEU A 99 -17.56 8.98 16.53
C LEU A 99 -16.80 9.17 15.22
N TYR A 100 -16.85 10.38 14.64
CA TYR A 100 -16.12 10.69 13.42
C TYR A 100 -14.60 10.72 13.63
N LEU A 101 -14.13 11.15 14.80
CA LEU A 101 -12.70 11.14 15.11
C LEU A 101 -12.15 9.72 15.22
N ILE A 102 -12.84 8.83 15.93
CA ILE A 102 -12.46 7.42 16.05
C ILE A 102 -12.53 6.75 14.67
N ALA A 103 -13.57 7.04 13.87
CA ALA A 103 -13.64 6.55 12.49
C ALA A 103 -12.42 7.00 11.66
N ALA A 104 -12.05 8.28 11.73
CA ALA A 104 -10.85 8.78 11.04
C ALA A 104 -9.58 8.03 11.47
N VAL A 105 -9.37 7.83 12.77
CA VAL A 105 -8.21 7.12 13.31
C VAL A 105 -8.17 5.67 12.82
N VAL A 106 -9.30 4.94 12.88
CA VAL A 106 -9.39 3.56 12.40
C VAL A 106 -9.05 3.49 10.90
N LEU A 107 -9.59 4.40 10.09
CA LEU A 107 -9.30 4.46 8.66
C LEU A 107 -7.82 4.75 8.39
N LEU A 108 -7.20 5.68 9.13
CA LEU A 108 -5.78 6.00 9.00
C LEU A 108 -4.88 4.83 9.38
N ILE A 109 -5.20 4.10 10.44
CA ILE A 109 -4.48 2.88 10.84
C ILE A 109 -4.58 1.83 9.72
N GLN A 110 -5.77 1.63 9.18
CA GLN A 110 -5.98 0.68 8.08
C GLN A 110 -5.18 1.06 6.83
N MET A 111 -5.24 2.34 6.43
CA MET A 111 -4.44 2.88 5.32
C MET A 111 -2.94 2.68 5.57
N TYR A 112 -2.49 2.92 6.81
CA TYR A 112 -1.08 2.74 7.18
C TYR A 112 -0.65 1.27 7.05
N ILE A 113 -1.44 0.30 7.51
CA ILE A 113 -1.13 -1.13 7.37
C ILE A 113 -1.00 -1.50 5.87
N LEU A 114 -1.98 -1.10 5.07
CA LEU A 114 -2.04 -1.40 3.63
C LEU A 114 -1.01 -0.63 2.80
N LEU A 115 -0.37 0.41 3.34
CA LEU A 115 0.68 1.15 2.63
C LEU A 115 1.91 0.31 2.30
N SER A 116 2.06 -0.88 2.92
CA SER A 116 3.19 -1.80 2.70
C SER A 116 3.30 -2.24 1.23
N PRO A 117 4.54 -2.35 0.68
CA PRO A 117 4.78 -2.90 -0.66
C PRO A 117 4.23 -4.31 -0.88
N ILE A 118 4.04 -5.09 0.20
CA ILE A 118 3.45 -6.44 0.16
C ILE A 118 2.00 -6.40 -0.36
N TYR A 119 1.25 -5.35 0.00
CA TYR A 119 -0.16 -5.18 -0.34
C TYR A 119 -0.39 -4.21 -1.50
N TYR A 120 0.34 -3.10 -1.56
CA TYR A 120 0.18 -2.10 -2.60
C TYR A 120 1.55 -1.57 -3.01
N PRO A 121 2.28 -2.29 -3.89
CA PRO A 121 3.56 -1.82 -4.38
C PRO A 121 3.39 -0.54 -5.20
N ARG A 122 4.30 0.42 -5.04
CA ARG A 122 4.33 1.62 -5.88
C ARG A 122 5.06 1.29 -7.16
N VAL A 123 4.29 0.99 -8.20
CA VAL A 123 4.83 0.70 -9.53
C VAL A 123 4.52 1.87 -10.46
N SER A 124 5.55 2.38 -11.14
CA SER A 124 5.40 3.43 -12.17
C SER A 124 4.84 2.82 -13.46
N TRP A 125 3.53 2.54 -13.49
CA TRP A 125 2.84 1.91 -14.63
C TRP A 125 2.90 2.76 -15.91
N TRP A 126 3.00 4.08 -15.75
CA TRP A 126 3.00 5.07 -16.84
C TRP A 126 4.37 5.26 -17.49
N GLU A 127 5.44 4.82 -16.84
CA GLU A 127 6.80 4.99 -17.34
C GLU A 127 7.14 3.82 -18.29
N TYR A 128 7.00 4.06 -19.60
CA TYR A 128 7.32 3.06 -20.62
C TYR A 128 8.83 2.96 -20.89
N ASP A 129 9.57 4.05 -20.69
CA ASP A 129 11.02 4.07 -20.90
C ASP A 129 11.74 3.46 -19.69
N PHE A 130 12.33 2.29 -19.91
CA PHE A 130 13.08 1.54 -18.89
C PHE A 130 14.27 2.32 -18.31
N ARG A 131 14.76 3.37 -18.99
CA ARG A 131 15.87 4.20 -18.48
C ARG A 131 15.46 5.09 -17.31
N TYR A 132 14.20 5.51 -17.29
CA TYR A 132 13.66 6.44 -16.30
C TYR A 132 12.76 5.75 -15.28
N ARG A 133 12.65 4.43 -15.37
CA ARG A 133 11.91 3.62 -14.42
C ARG A 133 12.68 3.54 -13.12
N ASP A 134 11.96 3.68 -12.01
CA ASP A 134 12.51 3.69 -10.66
C ASP A 134 12.93 2.29 -10.16
N ASP A 135 13.18 1.36 -11.08
CA ASP A 135 13.53 -0.02 -10.76
C ASP A 135 15.05 -0.20 -10.65
N LEU A 136 15.46 -0.89 -9.58
CA LEU A 136 16.85 -1.27 -9.36
C LEU A 136 17.04 -2.71 -9.82
N LYS A 137 18.09 -2.96 -10.63
CA LYS A 137 18.46 -4.33 -11.03
C LYS A 137 19.06 -5.05 -9.83
N VAL A 138 18.52 -6.21 -9.50
CA VAL A 138 18.99 -7.05 -8.40
C VAL A 138 19.08 -8.50 -8.87
N LYS A 139 19.96 -9.27 -8.26
CA LYS A 139 20.02 -10.71 -8.46
C LYS A 139 19.29 -11.41 -7.32
N LEU A 140 18.58 -12.48 -7.64
CA LEU A 140 17.91 -13.32 -6.68
C LEU A 140 18.55 -14.71 -6.73
N ASN A 141 18.91 -15.25 -5.57
CA ASN A 141 19.40 -16.62 -5.46
C ASN A 141 18.34 -17.46 -4.73
N GLU A 142 17.77 -18.41 -5.46
CA GLU A 142 16.82 -19.40 -4.98
C GLU A 142 17.45 -20.78 -5.16
N GLU A 143 17.72 -21.49 -4.05
CA GLU A 143 18.25 -22.86 -4.07
C GLU A 143 19.52 -23.04 -4.92
N GLY A 144 20.37 -22.00 -5.00
CA GLY A 144 21.61 -22.02 -5.78
C GLY A 144 21.46 -21.55 -7.23
N VAL A 145 20.24 -21.23 -7.68
CA VAL A 145 19.98 -20.68 -9.01
C VAL A 145 19.95 -19.15 -8.93
N GLU A 146 20.86 -18.49 -9.64
CA GLU A 146 20.82 -17.05 -9.84
C GLU A 146 19.78 -16.66 -10.89
N LEU A 147 18.91 -15.73 -10.52
CA LEU A 147 17.84 -15.18 -11.35
C LEU A 147 17.96 -13.67 -11.40
N GLU A 148 17.70 -13.08 -12.57
CA GLU A 148 17.59 -11.64 -12.69
C GLU A 148 16.23 -11.16 -12.18
N ALA A 149 16.26 -10.14 -11.34
CA ALA A 149 15.10 -9.54 -10.72
C ALA A 149 15.20 -8.01 -10.76
N ARG A 150 14.05 -7.34 -10.59
CA ARG A 150 14.00 -5.89 -10.45
C ARG A 150 13.28 -5.49 -9.18
N LEU A 151 13.94 -4.71 -8.33
CA LEU A 151 13.33 -4.11 -7.16
C LEU A 151 12.58 -2.84 -7.57
N THR A 152 11.25 -2.87 -7.46
CA THR A 152 10.38 -1.77 -7.91
C THR A 152 9.93 -0.85 -6.78
N ASP A 153 9.89 -1.36 -5.55
CA ASP A 153 9.47 -0.61 -4.36
C ASP A 153 10.21 -1.16 -3.14
N LEU A 154 10.55 -0.27 -2.20
CA LEU A 154 11.31 -0.60 -1.00
C LEU A 154 10.87 0.35 0.12
N ARG A 155 10.08 -0.14 1.09
CA ARG A 155 9.53 0.66 2.20
C ARG A 155 9.19 -0.24 3.38
N ARG A 156 9.39 0.24 4.61
CA ARG A 156 8.98 -0.44 5.86
C ARG A 156 9.52 -1.87 5.97
N ASN A 157 10.81 -2.05 5.73
CA ASN A 157 11.50 -3.35 5.79
C ASN A 157 10.87 -4.41 4.88
N ALA A 158 10.22 -3.95 3.82
CA ALA A 158 9.57 -4.75 2.80
C ALA A 158 9.87 -4.17 1.42
N GLY A 159 9.78 -5.02 0.40
CA GLY A 159 10.02 -4.62 -0.97
C GLY A 159 9.08 -5.32 -1.94
N CYS A 160 9.18 -4.92 -3.20
CA CYS A 160 8.50 -5.57 -4.31
C CYS A 160 9.53 -5.92 -5.38
N LEU A 161 9.67 -7.22 -5.66
CA LEU A 161 10.53 -7.75 -6.69
C LEU A 161 9.69 -8.12 -7.92
N SER A 162 10.21 -7.83 -9.10
CA SER A 162 9.62 -8.28 -10.36
C SER A 162 10.53 -9.33 -10.99
N VAL A 163 10.02 -10.55 -11.13
CA VAL A 163 10.77 -11.72 -11.61
C VAL A 163 9.93 -12.51 -12.62
N PHE A 164 10.54 -13.04 -13.67
CA PHE A 164 9.83 -13.88 -14.66
C PHE A 164 9.55 -15.29 -14.16
N LYS A 165 10.43 -15.82 -13.30
CA LYS A 165 10.24 -17.10 -12.65
C LYS A 165 9.17 -16.99 -11.56
N ASP A 166 8.40 -18.08 -11.44
CA ASP A 166 7.46 -18.25 -10.37
C ASP A 166 8.17 -18.70 -9.08
N ILE A 167 8.15 -17.83 -8.07
CA ILE A 167 8.67 -18.09 -6.74
C ILE A 167 7.51 -18.35 -5.79
N LYS A 168 7.58 -19.46 -5.03
CA LYS A 168 6.54 -19.86 -4.09
C LYS A 168 6.43 -18.88 -2.93
N VAL A 169 5.19 -18.58 -2.53
CA VAL A 169 4.92 -17.80 -1.31
C VAL A 169 5.40 -18.59 -0.08
N GLY A 170 6.04 -17.89 0.85
CA GLY A 170 6.69 -18.46 2.04
C GLY A 170 8.14 -18.93 1.82
N SER A 171 8.65 -18.90 0.59
CA SER A 171 10.05 -19.24 0.35
C SER A 171 10.99 -18.13 0.85
N LYS A 172 12.17 -18.54 1.33
CA LYS A 172 13.24 -17.61 1.70
C LYS A 172 14.27 -17.57 0.58
N VAL A 173 14.57 -16.38 0.09
CA VAL A 173 15.47 -16.16 -1.04
C VAL A 173 16.50 -15.09 -0.68
N LYS A 174 17.69 -15.16 -1.27
CA LYS A 174 18.71 -14.11 -1.08
C LYS A 174 18.60 -13.09 -2.21
N VAL A 175 18.48 -11.82 -1.84
CA VAL A 175 18.51 -10.69 -2.77
C VAL A 175 19.88 -10.06 -2.70
N MET A 176 20.53 -9.93 -3.86
CA MET A 176 21.85 -9.35 -4.02
C MET A 176 21.75 -8.10 -4.88
N ALA A 177 22.27 -6.99 -4.40
CA ALA A 177 22.35 -5.73 -5.12
C ALA A 177 23.78 -5.18 -5.04
N ASN A 178 24.22 -4.49 -6.08
CA ASN A 178 25.56 -3.93 -6.16
C ASN A 178 25.44 -2.45 -6.55
N ASN A 179 26.08 -1.56 -5.78
CA ASN A 179 26.08 -0.11 -6.05
C ASN A 179 27.38 0.41 -6.71
N GLY A 180 28.26 -0.50 -7.15
CA GLY A 180 29.60 -0.28 -7.70
C GLY A 180 30.71 -0.22 -6.66
N VAL A 181 30.38 -0.01 -5.38
CA VAL A 181 31.33 0.18 -4.28
C VAL A 181 31.19 -0.92 -3.21
N ARG A 182 29.97 -1.39 -3.00
CA ARG A 182 29.57 -2.35 -1.98
C ARG A 182 28.51 -3.29 -2.55
N ASP A 183 28.65 -4.56 -2.19
CA ASP A 183 27.63 -5.57 -2.40
C ASP A 183 26.71 -5.64 -1.18
N PHE A 184 25.41 -5.56 -1.43
CA PHE A 184 24.37 -5.78 -0.45
C PHE A 184 23.76 -7.15 -0.68
N THR A 185 23.75 -7.98 0.35
CA THR A 185 23.06 -9.27 0.34
C THR A 185 22.05 -9.25 1.46
N PHE A 186 20.80 -9.62 1.17
CA PHE A 186 19.73 -9.69 2.16
C PHE A 186 18.98 -11.00 2.04
N LEU A 187 18.68 -11.63 3.17
CA LEU A 187 17.70 -12.70 3.23
C LEU A 187 16.29 -12.11 3.26
N VAL A 188 15.43 -12.52 2.34
CA VAL A 188 14.04 -12.07 2.28
C VAL A 188 13.07 -13.25 2.22
N GLU A 189 11.89 -13.07 2.80
CA GLU A 189 10.78 -14.01 2.67
C GLU A 189 9.79 -13.49 1.63
N VAL A 190 9.36 -14.36 0.72
CA VAL A 190 8.30 -14.06 -0.25
C VAL A 190 6.96 -14.11 0.45
N MET A 191 6.35 -12.95 0.59
CA MET A 191 5.10 -12.77 1.32
C MET A 191 3.89 -12.88 0.37
N SER A 192 3.91 -12.16 -0.74
CA SER A 192 2.78 -12.16 -1.67
C SER A 192 3.24 -12.34 -3.10
N ARG A 193 2.35 -12.88 -3.94
CA ARG A 193 2.59 -12.96 -5.38
C ARG A 193 1.42 -12.39 -6.16
N ARG A 194 1.73 -11.64 -7.21
CA ARG A 194 0.75 -11.10 -8.16
C ARG A 194 1.24 -11.22 -9.58
N GLN A 195 0.38 -11.73 -10.45
CA GLN A 195 0.59 -11.74 -11.88
C GLN A 195 -0.63 -11.15 -12.57
N TYR A 196 -0.44 -10.00 -13.22
CA TYR A 196 -1.50 -9.22 -13.86
C TYR A 196 -1.73 -9.61 -15.32
N SER A 197 -0.67 -10.02 -16.03
CA SER A 197 -0.74 -10.43 -17.44
C SER A 197 0.30 -11.49 -17.75
N LEU A 198 -0.02 -12.34 -18.72
CA LEU A 198 0.92 -13.31 -19.28
C LEU A 198 2.00 -12.56 -20.07
N GLY A 199 3.25 -13.03 -19.99
CA GLY A 199 4.40 -12.37 -20.64
C GLY A 199 4.99 -11.17 -19.89
N ARG A 200 4.40 -10.74 -18.77
CA ARG A 200 5.01 -9.78 -17.84
C ARG A 200 5.60 -10.50 -16.62
N PRO A 201 6.68 -9.96 -16.02
CA PRO A 201 7.22 -10.53 -14.79
C PRO A 201 6.16 -10.48 -13.68
N ALA A 202 6.12 -11.51 -12.86
CA ALA A 202 5.29 -11.54 -11.66
C ALA A 202 5.89 -10.59 -10.62
N SER A 203 5.02 -9.93 -9.86
CA SER A 203 5.40 -9.07 -8.74
C SER A 203 5.31 -9.87 -7.44
N HIS A 204 6.42 -9.94 -6.73
CA HIS A 204 6.56 -10.62 -5.45
C HIS A 204 6.77 -9.60 -4.35
N GLY A 205 5.82 -9.51 -3.41
CA GLY A 205 6.01 -8.75 -2.18
C GLY A 205 6.93 -9.52 -1.26
N VAL A 206 8.03 -8.91 -0.82
CA VAL A 206 9.03 -9.56 0.03
C VAL A 206 9.20 -8.81 1.34
N LYS A 207 9.51 -9.53 2.41
CA LYS A 207 9.85 -8.98 3.72
C LYS A 207 11.31 -9.29 4.02
N PHE A 208 12.06 -8.27 4.43
CA PHE A 208 13.47 -8.43 4.80
C PHE A 208 13.56 -9.11 6.17
N ILE A 209 14.43 -10.11 6.28
CA ILE A 209 14.72 -10.81 7.52
C ILE A 209 16.07 -10.30 8.03
N PHE A 210 16.06 -9.66 9.19
CA PHE A 210 17.29 -9.20 9.84
C PHE A 210 17.80 -10.26 10.81
N ASN A 211 19.10 -10.52 10.73
CA ASN A 211 19.86 -11.42 11.61
C ASN A 211 21.25 -10.83 11.83
N GLU A 212 22.14 -11.52 12.54
CA GLU A 212 23.51 -11.01 12.78
C GLU A 212 24.28 -10.70 11.48
N GLU A 213 24.00 -11.46 10.41
CA GLU A 213 24.57 -11.30 9.07
C GLU A 213 23.91 -10.18 8.24
N ASN A 214 22.58 -9.99 8.37
CA ASN A 214 21.80 -8.98 7.65
C ASN A 214 21.30 -7.95 8.66
N ARG A 215 22.07 -6.89 8.88
CA ARG A 215 21.73 -5.87 9.88
C ARG A 215 20.75 -4.85 9.31
N GLU A 216 19.92 -4.28 10.18
CA GLU A 216 19.01 -3.19 9.80
C GLU A 216 19.77 -1.96 9.28
N THR A 217 20.97 -1.70 9.80
CA THR A 217 21.86 -0.64 9.30
C THR A 217 22.25 -0.80 7.84
N ASP A 218 22.45 -2.05 7.38
CA ASP A 218 22.78 -2.32 5.98
C ASP A 218 21.58 -2.06 5.07
N TYR A 219 20.37 -2.34 5.58
CA TYR A 219 19.13 -2.00 4.90
C TYR A 219 18.91 -0.49 4.80
N ASP A 220 19.21 0.28 5.85
CA ASP A 220 19.10 1.75 5.82
C ASP A 220 20.04 2.38 4.80
N GLU A 221 21.27 1.86 4.70
CA GLU A 221 22.23 2.29 3.68
C GLU A 221 21.74 1.92 2.28
N PHE A 222 21.25 0.69 2.10
CA PHE A 222 20.69 0.24 0.83
C PHE A 222 19.45 1.05 0.40
N TYR A 223 18.56 1.37 1.35
CA TYR A 223 17.40 2.22 1.12
C TYR A 223 17.84 3.62 0.70
N SER A 224 18.83 4.20 1.38
CA SER A 224 19.40 5.50 1.03
C SER A 224 20.01 5.49 -0.38
N PHE A 225 20.69 4.42 -0.76
CA PHE A 225 21.19 4.20 -2.11
C PHE A 225 20.06 4.16 -3.14
N TRP A 226 19.03 3.35 -2.90
CA TRP A 226 17.86 3.23 -3.80
C TRP A 226 17.15 4.57 -4.01
N VAL A 227 16.95 5.35 -2.93
CA VAL A 227 16.37 6.70 -3.02
C VAL A 227 17.23 7.64 -3.86
N LYS A 228 18.55 7.62 -3.68
CA LYS A 228 19.49 8.43 -4.48
C LYS A 228 19.45 8.04 -5.96
N GLU A 229 19.48 6.74 -6.28
CA GLU A 229 19.40 6.27 -7.66
C GLU A 229 18.11 6.73 -8.34
N LYS A 230 16.98 6.62 -7.63
CA LYS A 230 15.68 7.10 -8.08
C LYS A 230 15.67 8.61 -8.38
N MET A 231 16.26 9.42 -7.50
CA MET A 231 16.40 10.87 -7.71
C MET A 231 17.29 11.18 -8.93
N THR A 232 18.41 10.47 -9.09
CA THR A 232 19.31 10.64 -10.24
C THR A 232 18.61 10.32 -11.56
N LYS A 233 17.86 9.21 -11.64
CA LYS A 233 17.07 8.85 -12.83
C LYS A 233 15.98 9.86 -13.14
N LYS A 234 15.34 10.44 -12.12
CA LYS A 234 14.36 11.52 -12.29
C LYS A 234 15.01 12.78 -12.87
N ASN A 235 16.20 13.15 -12.39
CA ASN A 235 16.92 14.35 -12.82
C ASN A 235 17.57 14.21 -14.20
N SER A 236 17.87 12.99 -14.65
CA SER A 236 18.42 12.73 -16.00
C SER A 236 17.35 12.70 -17.11
N ARG A 237 16.06 12.89 -16.77
CA ARG A 237 14.99 13.02 -17.76
C ARG A 237 15.25 14.24 -18.63
N PHE A 238 15.15 14.06 -19.94
CA PHE A 238 15.34 15.15 -20.90
C PHE A 238 14.40 16.32 -20.60
N ILE A 239 14.95 17.43 -20.13
CA ILE A 239 14.24 18.72 -20.13
C ILE A 239 14.39 19.29 -21.53
N LYS A 240 13.27 19.46 -22.23
CA LYS A 240 13.26 20.11 -23.55
C LYS A 240 13.82 21.52 -23.34
N LYS A 241 15.04 21.79 -23.83
CA LYS A 241 15.54 23.17 -23.91
C LYS A 241 14.59 23.90 -24.84
N VAL A 242 13.82 24.84 -24.31
CA VAL A 242 13.17 25.86 -25.12
C VAL A 242 14.32 26.66 -25.70
N GLN A 243 14.61 26.45 -26.98
CA GLN A 243 15.46 27.36 -27.73
C GLN A 243 14.62 28.62 -27.89
N ASP A 244 14.93 29.65 -27.10
CA ASP A 244 14.42 31.00 -27.35
C ASP A 244 14.90 31.38 -28.75
N ALA A 245 13.93 31.51 -29.66
CA ALA A 245 14.11 31.95 -31.05
C ALA A 245 13.71 33.43 -31.16
#